data_AF-A0A1G7GUN0-F1
#
_entry.id   AF-A0A1G7GUN0-F1
#
_cell.length_a   1.000
_cell.length_b   1.000
_cell.length_c   1.000
_cell.angle_alpha   90.00
_cell.angle_beta   90.00
_cell.angle_gamma   90.00
#
_symmetry.space_group_name_H-M   'P 1'
#
loop_
_entity.id
_entity.type
_entity.pdbx_description
1 polymer ?
#
loop_
_entity_poly.entity_id
_entity_poly.type
_entity_poly.pdbx_seq_one_letter_code
_entity_poly.pdbx_strand_id
1 'polypeptide(L)'
;MSGTERVWFGRRHRWLFLGGGSVLVLAAGAAALHRLLDVTAAVAWVLVVGPIVGFEAWFYHSRRAQVPTAGTALRVADAVTMVRGWLYAAVAGFVVLPPTTVVAWLPGLCYGTGVALDWFDGRIARRTGGGTRLGERLDMAFDTLGFLVAPVVAVVWGQLPVWYLSLSLARYLFKTGRGLRRWRDRPVHEVPPSERRRQLSGLQMVFVTVALLPLVPAGPLAVLAAVVLAPSLALFARDYLLVAGYLPRAAEQS
;
A
#
# COMPACT_ATOMS: atom_id res chain seq x y z
N MET A 1 -20.11 11.21 -33.47
CA MET A 1 -19.65 10.17 -32.53
C MET A 1 -20.81 9.71 -31.67
N SER A 2 -21.34 8.53 -31.95
CA SER A 2 -22.47 7.96 -31.20
C SER A 2 -22.04 7.56 -29.78
N GLY A 3 -23.01 7.44 -28.86
CA GLY A 3 -22.73 7.10 -27.44
C GLY A 3 -21.98 5.77 -27.27
N THR A 4 -22.16 4.83 -28.19
CA THR A 4 -21.49 3.51 -28.20
C THR A 4 -20.02 3.60 -28.57
N GLU A 5 -19.63 4.47 -29.50
CA GLU A 5 -18.22 4.69 -29.87
C GLU A 5 -17.40 5.28 -28.71
N ARG A 6 -17.96 6.26 -27.98
CA ARG A 6 -17.31 6.84 -26.78
C ARG A 6 -17.06 5.80 -25.68
N VAL A 7 -18.01 4.88 -25.47
CA VAL A 7 -17.87 3.79 -24.49
C VAL A 7 -16.82 2.77 -24.93
N TRP A 8 -16.70 2.50 -26.24
CA TRP A 8 -15.73 1.54 -26.79
C TRP A 8 -14.29 2.08 -26.73
N PHE A 9 -14.07 3.33 -27.14
CA PHE A 9 -12.75 4.00 -27.06
C PHE A 9 -12.27 4.16 -25.60
N GLY A 10 -13.18 4.46 -24.67
CA GLY A 10 -12.87 4.52 -23.25
C GLY A 10 -12.47 3.16 -22.65
N ARG A 11 -12.99 2.06 -23.22
CA ARG A 11 -12.71 0.67 -22.78
C ARG A 11 -11.35 0.19 -23.29
N ARG A 12 -10.98 0.46 -24.54
CA ARG A 12 -9.69 0.06 -25.15
C ARG A 12 -8.48 0.70 -24.47
N HIS A 13 -8.49 2.01 -24.23
CA HIS A 13 -7.38 2.71 -23.55
C HIS A 13 -7.13 2.21 -22.13
N ARG A 14 -8.18 1.75 -21.43
CA ARG A 14 -8.07 1.22 -20.06
C ARG A 14 -7.42 -0.16 -20.03
N TRP A 15 -7.72 -1.02 -20.99
CA TRP A 15 -7.06 -2.32 -21.13
C TRP A 15 -5.59 -2.18 -21.53
N LEU A 16 -5.30 -1.23 -22.43
CA LEU A 16 -3.92 -0.90 -22.78
C LEU A 16 -3.16 -0.33 -21.58
N PHE A 17 -3.79 0.51 -20.75
CA PHE A 17 -3.15 1.01 -19.54
C PHE A 17 -2.91 -0.08 -18.49
N LEU A 18 -3.92 -0.88 -18.13
CA LEU A 18 -3.79 -1.90 -17.09
C LEU A 18 -2.93 -3.07 -17.54
N GLY A 19 -3.24 -3.65 -18.70
CA GLY A 19 -2.49 -4.77 -19.25
C GLY A 19 -1.09 -4.34 -19.69
N GLY A 20 -0.99 -3.24 -20.44
CA GLY A 20 0.29 -2.71 -20.90
C GLY A 20 1.17 -2.22 -19.74
N GLY A 21 0.60 -1.53 -18.75
CA GLY A 21 1.34 -1.08 -17.57
C GLY A 21 1.82 -2.24 -16.69
N SER A 22 0.97 -3.26 -16.46
CA SER A 22 1.36 -4.47 -15.72
C SER A 22 2.50 -5.22 -16.41
N VAL A 23 2.39 -5.42 -17.73
CA VAL A 23 3.45 -6.05 -18.54
C VAL A 23 4.71 -5.20 -18.54
N LEU A 24 4.58 -3.87 -18.66
CA LEU A 24 5.71 -2.95 -18.65
C LEU A 24 6.46 -3.00 -17.33
N VAL A 25 5.76 -3.00 -16.19
CA VAL A 25 6.39 -3.09 -14.86
C VAL A 25 7.17 -4.39 -14.73
N LEU A 26 6.59 -5.52 -15.12
CA LEU A 26 7.26 -6.82 -15.07
C LEU A 26 8.46 -6.88 -16.02
N ALA A 27 8.29 -6.44 -17.27
CA ALA A 27 9.34 -6.48 -18.28
C ALA A 27 10.49 -5.52 -17.97
N ALA A 28 10.18 -4.29 -17.57
CA ALA A 28 11.18 -3.28 -17.21
C ALA A 28 11.94 -3.68 -15.94
N GLY A 29 11.22 -4.16 -14.91
CA GLY A 29 11.84 -4.67 -13.68
C GLY A 29 12.75 -5.87 -13.94
N ALA A 30 12.27 -6.87 -14.68
CA ALA A 30 13.06 -8.04 -15.05
C ALA A 30 14.29 -7.66 -15.89
N ALA A 31 14.14 -6.78 -16.89
CA ALA A 31 15.25 -6.34 -17.71
C ALA A 31 16.29 -5.54 -16.92
N ALA A 32 15.85 -4.67 -16.01
CA ALA A 32 16.74 -3.93 -15.11
C ALA A 32 17.51 -4.88 -14.19
N LEU A 33 16.82 -5.80 -13.51
CA LEU A 33 17.46 -6.75 -12.60
C LEU A 33 18.37 -7.74 -13.32
N HIS A 34 18.02 -8.16 -14.53
CA HIS A 34 18.89 -8.98 -15.35
C HIS A 34 20.21 -8.28 -15.68
N ARG A 35 20.17 -6.96 -15.92
CA ARG A 35 21.36 -6.15 -16.19
C ARG A 35 22.17 -5.81 -14.94
N LEU A 36 21.49 -5.57 -13.82
CA LEU A 36 22.13 -5.14 -12.58
C LEU A 36 22.67 -6.31 -11.74
N LEU A 37 22.04 -7.48 -11.86
CA LEU A 37 22.37 -8.71 -11.13
C LEU A 37 22.61 -9.84 -12.14
N ASP A 38 21.61 -10.70 -12.36
CA ASP A 38 21.65 -11.81 -13.31
C ASP A 38 20.24 -12.28 -13.71
N VAL A 39 20.16 -13.28 -14.60
CA VAL A 39 18.89 -13.86 -15.04
C VAL A 39 18.11 -14.54 -13.91
N THR A 40 18.80 -15.14 -12.94
CA THR A 40 18.19 -15.87 -11.82
C THR A 40 17.45 -14.90 -10.90
N ALA A 41 18.06 -13.77 -10.57
CA ALA A 41 17.47 -12.67 -9.82
C ALA A 41 16.26 -12.08 -10.55
N ALA A 42 16.36 -11.86 -11.86
CA ALA A 42 15.24 -11.37 -12.65
C ALA A 42 14.05 -12.32 -12.62
N VAL A 43 14.29 -13.64 -12.80
CA VAL A 43 13.24 -14.67 -12.74
C VAL A 43 12.64 -14.76 -11.33
N ALA A 44 13.47 -14.82 -10.29
CA ALA A 44 13.02 -14.88 -8.90
C ALA A 44 12.12 -13.69 -8.53
N TRP A 45 12.53 -12.49 -8.95
CA TRP A 45 11.74 -11.27 -8.76
C TRP A 45 10.40 -11.36 -9.49
N VAL A 46 10.38 -11.76 -10.76
CA VAL A 46 9.12 -11.91 -11.53
C VAL A 46 8.18 -12.93 -10.90
N LEU A 47 8.69 -14.03 -10.35
CA LEU A 47 7.88 -15.04 -9.67
C LEU A 47 7.14 -14.50 -8.44
N VAL A 48 7.70 -13.49 -7.77
CA VAL A 48 7.05 -12.80 -6.64
C VAL A 48 6.12 -11.69 -7.13
N VAL A 49 6.58 -10.85 -8.07
CA VAL A 49 5.84 -9.65 -8.50
C VAL A 49 4.67 -10.00 -9.42
N GLY A 50 4.81 -11.00 -10.27
CA GLY A 50 3.79 -11.44 -11.24
C GLY A 50 2.44 -11.76 -10.60
N PRO A 51 2.36 -12.62 -9.58
CA PRO A 51 1.11 -12.91 -8.87
C PRO A 51 0.49 -11.68 -8.21
N ILE A 52 1.28 -10.76 -7.65
CA ILE A 52 0.78 -9.55 -7.01
C ILE A 52 0.17 -8.62 -8.06
N VAL A 53 0.91 -8.30 -9.12
CA VAL A 53 0.41 -7.46 -10.23
C VAL A 53 -0.82 -8.09 -10.90
N GLY A 54 -0.82 -9.42 -11.06
CA GLY A 54 -1.97 -10.17 -11.57
C GLY A 54 -3.20 -10.04 -10.66
N PHE A 55 -3.00 -10.13 -9.34
CA PHE A 55 -4.06 -9.89 -8.35
C PHE A 55 -4.58 -8.46 -8.40
N GLU A 56 -3.71 -7.45 -8.49
CA GLU A 56 -4.10 -6.03 -8.58
C GLU A 56 -4.95 -5.76 -9.83
N ALA A 57 -4.51 -6.28 -10.98
CA ALA A 57 -5.23 -6.18 -12.25
C ALA A 57 -6.60 -6.89 -12.18
N TRP A 58 -6.64 -8.11 -11.63
CA TRP A 58 -7.88 -8.85 -11.41
C TRP A 58 -8.81 -8.13 -10.44
N PHE A 59 -8.30 -7.61 -9.32
CA PHE A 59 -9.09 -6.93 -8.30
C PHE A 59 -9.73 -5.66 -8.85
N TYR A 60 -8.97 -4.85 -9.60
CA TYR A 60 -9.51 -3.71 -10.34
C TYR A 60 -10.60 -4.15 -11.31
N HIS A 61 -10.32 -5.20 -12.11
CA HIS A 61 -11.26 -5.69 -13.11
C HIS A 61 -12.59 -6.18 -12.49
N SER A 62 -12.53 -6.95 -11.42
CA SER A 62 -13.71 -7.52 -10.75
C SER A 62 -14.57 -6.47 -10.06
N ARG A 63 -14.00 -5.33 -9.67
CA ARG A 63 -14.70 -4.28 -8.92
C ARG A 63 -15.15 -3.10 -9.78
N ARG A 64 -14.58 -2.90 -10.98
CA ARG A 64 -14.90 -1.75 -11.83
C ARG A 64 -16.35 -1.67 -12.30
N ALA A 65 -17.01 -2.81 -12.49
CA ALA A 65 -18.40 -2.84 -12.96
C ALA A 65 -19.41 -2.45 -11.87
N GLN A 66 -18.98 -2.46 -10.60
CA GLN A 66 -19.81 -2.17 -9.44
C GLN A 66 -19.84 -0.67 -9.07
N VAL A 67 -19.14 0.18 -9.83
CA VAL A 67 -18.99 1.61 -9.52
C VAL A 67 -19.33 2.43 -10.77
N PRO A 68 -20.31 3.36 -10.70
CA PRO A 68 -20.63 4.25 -11.82
C PRO A 68 -19.39 5.03 -12.27
N THR A 69 -19.09 5.01 -13.57
CA THR A 69 -18.02 5.83 -14.15
C THR A 69 -18.36 7.30 -14.02
N ALA A 70 -17.67 8.02 -13.15
CA ALA A 70 -17.73 9.48 -13.08
C ALA A 70 -16.37 10.08 -13.52
N GLY A 71 -16.42 11.27 -14.16
CA GLY A 71 -15.34 12.25 -14.39
C GLY A 71 -13.99 11.84 -15.01
N THR A 72 -13.24 12.82 -15.51
CA THR A 72 -11.83 12.62 -15.96
C THR A 72 -10.86 12.59 -14.77
N ALA A 73 -11.05 13.47 -13.78
CA ALA A 73 -10.22 13.52 -12.56
C ALA A 73 -10.24 12.20 -11.77
N LEU A 74 -11.41 11.56 -11.70
CA LEU A 74 -11.58 10.24 -11.07
C LEU A 74 -10.77 9.14 -11.76
N ARG A 75 -10.57 9.22 -13.08
CA ARG A 75 -9.75 8.26 -13.83
C ARG A 75 -8.26 8.44 -13.54
N VAL A 76 -7.83 9.65 -13.18
CA VAL A 76 -6.45 9.94 -12.80
C VAL A 76 -6.16 9.35 -11.42
N ALA A 77 -7.06 9.53 -10.44
CA ALA A 77 -6.90 8.96 -9.10
C ALA A 77 -6.82 7.42 -9.12
N ASP A 78 -7.68 6.76 -9.90
CA ASP A 78 -7.63 5.30 -10.10
C ASP A 78 -6.29 4.85 -10.72
N ALA A 79 -5.76 5.64 -11.67
CA ALA A 79 -4.48 5.34 -12.32
C ALA A 79 -3.30 5.54 -11.38
N VAL A 80 -3.29 6.61 -10.57
CA VAL A 80 -2.27 6.84 -9.54
C VAL A 80 -2.27 5.72 -8.52
N THR A 81 -3.45 5.31 -8.06
CA THR A 81 -3.61 4.18 -7.13
C THR A 81 -3.03 2.90 -7.73
N MET A 82 -3.29 2.62 -9.02
CA MET A 82 -2.72 1.46 -9.70
C MET A 82 -1.19 1.51 -9.80
N VAL A 83 -0.63 2.67 -10.16
CA VAL A 83 0.82 2.87 -10.21
C VAL A 83 1.45 2.63 -8.83
N ARG A 84 0.80 3.07 -7.76
CA ARG A 84 1.24 2.77 -6.39
C ARG A 84 1.23 1.28 -6.07
N GLY A 85 0.17 0.57 -6.48
CA GLY A 85 0.11 -0.89 -6.40
C GLY A 85 1.32 -1.55 -7.06
N TRP A 86 1.58 -1.22 -8.32
CA TRP A 86 2.73 -1.74 -9.06
C TRP A 86 4.08 -1.42 -8.41
N LEU A 87 4.24 -0.22 -7.83
CA LEU A 87 5.44 0.14 -7.09
C LEU A 87 5.59 -0.73 -5.82
N TYR A 88 4.52 -0.96 -5.07
CA TYR A 88 4.56 -1.83 -3.88
C TYR A 88 4.76 -3.30 -4.26
N ALA A 89 4.19 -3.77 -5.37
CA ALA A 89 4.46 -5.07 -5.93
C ALA A 89 5.94 -5.22 -6.32
N ALA A 90 6.53 -4.20 -6.96
CA ALA A 90 7.95 -4.18 -7.29
C ALA A 90 8.84 -4.27 -6.05
N VAL A 91 8.49 -3.57 -4.97
CA VAL A 91 9.17 -3.66 -3.67
C VAL A 91 9.11 -5.09 -3.13
N ALA A 92 7.97 -5.79 -3.27
CA ALA A 92 7.81 -7.17 -2.77
C ALA A 92 8.82 -8.15 -3.38
N GLY A 93 9.15 -7.98 -4.66
CA GLY A 93 10.13 -8.85 -5.32
C GLY A 93 11.52 -8.82 -4.70
N PHE A 94 11.87 -7.77 -3.95
CA PHE A 94 13.17 -7.68 -3.28
C PHE A 94 13.29 -8.58 -2.03
N VAL A 95 12.18 -9.18 -1.56
CA VAL A 95 12.21 -10.20 -0.49
C VAL A 95 13.09 -11.40 -0.84
N VAL A 96 13.13 -11.79 -2.12
CA VAL A 96 13.89 -12.96 -2.59
C VAL A 96 15.25 -12.60 -3.17
N LEU A 97 15.63 -11.32 -3.12
CA LEU A 97 16.87 -10.83 -3.68
C LEU A 97 17.87 -10.44 -2.57
N PRO A 98 19.16 -10.69 -2.77
CA PRO A 98 20.18 -10.26 -1.83
C PRO A 98 20.31 -8.72 -1.82
N PRO A 99 20.55 -8.09 -0.65
CA PRO A 99 20.76 -6.65 -0.55
C PRO A 99 22.16 -6.27 -1.05
N THR A 100 22.33 -6.12 -2.37
CA THR A 100 23.59 -5.63 -2.96
C THR A 100 23.58 -4.11 -3.06
N THR A 101 24.77 -3.49 -3.07
CA THR A 101 24.91 -2.03 -3.22
C THR A 101 24.30 -1.49 -4.51
N VAL A 102 24.25 -2.32 -5.56
CA VAL A 102 23.67 -1.97 -6.87
C VAL A 102 22.15 -1.77 -6.78
N VAL A 103 21.45 -2.58 -5.98
CA VAL A 103 19.99 -2.56 -5.87
C VAL A 103 19.47 -1.96 -4.57
N ALA A 104 20.34 -1.64 -3.62
CA ALA A 104 20.00 -1.19 -2.27
C ALA A 104 19.04 0.02 -2.24
N TRP A 105 19.11 0.90 -3.24
CA TRP A 105 18.26 2.08 -3.34
C TRP A 105 16.87 1.79 -3.93
N LEU A 106 16.72 0.71 -4.70
CA LEU A 106 15.50 0.46 -5.49
C LEU A 106 14.24 0.30 -4.63
N PRO A 107 14.23 -0.50 -3.54
CA PRO A 107 13.03 -0.64 -2.71
C PRO A 107 12.61 0.69 -2.06
N GLY A 108 13.56 1.45 -1.53
CA GLY A 108 13.31 2.73 -0.90
C GLY A 108 12.77 3.76 -1.89
N LEU A 109 13.33 3.83 -3.10
CA LEU A 109 12.86 4.71 -4.17
C LEU A 109 11.47 4.30 -4.66
N CYS A 110 11.20 3.02 -4.88
CA CYS A 110 9.89 2.54 -5.31
C CYS A 110 8.82 2.81 -4.25
N TYR A 111 9.08 2.44 -2.99
CA TYR A 111 8.15 2.65 -1.88
C TYR A 111 7.93 4.14 -1.62
N GLY A 112 9.00 4.92 -1.52
CA GLY A 112 8.94 6.36 -1.30
C GLY A 112 8.22 7.11 -2.41
N THR A 113 8.40 6.71 -3.67
CA THR A 113 7.62 7.24 -4.80
C THR A 113 6.14 6.93 -4.61
N GLY A 114 5.78 5.72 -4.20
CA GLY A 114 4.40 5.34 -3.90
C GLY A 114 3.77 6.17 -2.77
N VAL A 115 4.54 6.46 -1.71
CA VAL A 115 4.13 7.34 -0.60
C VAL A 115 3.96 8.79 -1.06
N ALA A 116 4.87 9.30 -1.89
CA ALA A 116 4.77 10.66 -2.43
C ALA A 116 3.53 10.81 -3.33
N LEU A 117 3.29 9.83 -4.22
CA LEU A 117 2.10 9.80 -5.08
C LEU A 117 0.80 9.82 -4.27
N ASP A 118 0.73 9.04 -3.18
CA ASP A 118 -0.43 9.06 -2.26
C ASP A 118 -0.69 10.47 -1.71
N TRP A 119 0.37 11.11 -1.23
CA TRP A 119 0.28 12.41 -0.61
C TRP A 119 -0.16 13.51 -1.59
N PHE A 120 0.33 13.44 -2.83
CA PHE A 120 -0.09 14.34 -3.91
C PHE A 120 -1.54 14.09 -4.33
N ASP A 121 -1.93 12.84 -4.57
CA ASP A 121 -3.30 12.49 -4.98
C ASP A 121 -4.32 12.88 -3.91
N GLY A 122 -4.02 12.58 -2.63
CA GLY A 122 -4.86 13.00 -1.52
C GLY A 122 -5.00 14.52 -1.41
N ARG A 123 -3.99 15.31 -1.80
CA ARG A 123 -4.08 16.78 -1.81
C ARG A 123 -4.89 17.30 -2.97
N ILE A 124 -4.79 16.67 -4.14
CA ILE A 124 -5.59 17.02 -5.32
C ILE A 124 -7.06 16.66 -5.06
N ALA A 125 -7.34 15.45 -4.59
CA ALA A 125 -8.69 14.97 -4.28
C ALA A 125 -9.43 15.87 -3.27
N ARG A 126 -8.73 16.39 -2.25
CA ARG A 126 -9.29 17.35 -1.29
C ARG A 126 -9.66 18.70 -1.92
N ARG A 127 -8.96 19.11 -2.99
CA ARG A 127 -9.27 20.35 -3.73
C ARG A 127 -10.37 20.14 -4.77
N THR A 128 -10.53 18.92 -5.29
CA THR A 128 -11.48 18.61 -6.37
C THR A 128 -12.77 17.92 -5.91
N GLY A 129 -12.97 17.70 -4.61
CA GLY A 129 -14.27 17.34 -4.05
C GLY A 129 -14.68 15.86 -4.16
N GLY A 130 -13.74 14.91 -4.23
CA GLY A 130 -14.06 13.49 -3.96
C GLY A 130 -13.34 12.44 -4.82
N GLY A 131 -12.98 11.31 -4.18
CA GLY A 131 -12.46 10.09 -4.80
C GLY A 131 -13.56 9.10 -5.19
N THR A 132 -13.21 8.02 -5.91
CA THR A 132 -14.17 6.97 -6.28
C THR A 132 -14.26 5.91 -5.18
N ARG A 133 -15.44 5.30 -4.98
CA ARG A 133 -15.58 4.11 -4.11
C ARG A 133 -14.68 2.95 -4.55
N LEU A 134 -14.32 2.89 -5.83
CA LEU A 134 -13.38 1.90 -6.36
C LEU A 134 -11.95 2.22 -5.93
N GLY A 135 -11.52 3.46 -6.14
CA GLY A 135 -10.24 4.03 -5.74
C GLY A 135 -10.01 3.88 -4.25
N GLU A 136 -10.98 4.22 -3.40
CA GLU A 136 -10.89 4.01 -1.94
C GLU A 136 -10.66 2.54 -1.56
N ARG A 137 -11.28 1.59 -2.28
CA ARG A 137 -11.09 0.15 -2.03
C ARG A 137 -9.74 -0.35 -2.53
N LEU A 138 -9.28 0.15 -3.68
CA LEU A 138 -7.97 -0.15 -4.25
C LEU A 138 -6.87 0.41 -3.36
N ASP A 139 -6.99 1.68 -3.00
CA ASP A 139 -6.12 2.42 -2.10
C ASP A 139 -5.97 1.68 -0.78
N MET A 140 -7.09 1.33 -0.12
CA MET A 140 -7.05 0.53 1.10
C MET A 140 -6.38 -0.84 0.92
N ALA A 141 -6.59 -1.51 -0.21
CA ALA A 141 -5.97 -2.81 -0.49
C ALA A 141 -4.45 -2.67 -0.68
N PHE A 142 -4.02 -1.72 -1.50
CA PHE A 142 -2.62 -1.50 -1.87
C PHE A 142 -1.84 -0.86 -0.72
N ASP A 143 -2.45 0.02 0.08
CA ASP A 143 -1.90 0.49 1.34
C ASP A 143 -1.62 -0.66 2.29
N THR A 144 -2.58 -1.58 2.42
CA THR A 144 -2.41 -2.74 3.30
C THR A 144 -1.28 -3.64 2.82
N LEU A 145 -1.12 -3.79 1.50
CA LEU A 145 0.01 -4.49 0.89
C LEU A 145 1.33 -3.75 1.18
N GLY A 146 1.40 -2.45 0.92
CA GLY A 146 2.60 -1.63 1.15
C GLY A 146 3.05 -1.64 2.61
N PHE A 147 2.11 -1.55 3.55
CA PHE A 147 2.37 -1.65 5.00
C PHE A 147 2.79 -3.04 5.49
N LEU A 148 2.72 -4.07 4.63
CA LEU A 148 3.24 -5.40 4.91
C LEU A 148 4.58 -5.62 4.21
N VAL A 149 4.58 -5.41 2.90
CA VAL A 149 5.70 -5.69 2.02
C VAL A 149 6.93 -4.88 2.41
N ALA A 150 6.79 -3.57 2.62
CA ALA A 150 7.94 -2.71 2.87
C ALA A 150 8.64 -3.04 4.20
N PRO A 151 7.92 -3.23 5.34
CA PRO A 151 8.53 -3.75 6.57
C PRO A 151 9.17 -5.14 6.42
N VAL A 152 8.54 -6.05 5.66
CA VAL A 152 9.11 -7.39 5.43
C VAL A 152 10.43 -7.31 4.67
N VAL A 153 10.50 -6.54 3.59
CA VAL A 153 11.76 -6.32 2.84
C VAL A 153 12.82 -5.72 3.76
N ALA A 154 12.48 -4.69 4.53
CA ALA A 154 13.42 -4.05 5.45
C ALA A 154 13.97 -5.03 6.51
N VAL A 155 13.15 -5.96 7.00
CA VAL A 155 13.58 -6.99 7.94
C VAL A 155 14.45 -8.05 7.27
N VAL A 156 14.05 -8.55 6.10
CA VAL A 156 14.81 -9.56 5.34
C VAL A 156 16.19 -9.02 4.95
N TRP A 157 16.28 -7.73 4.64
CA TRP A 157 17.54 -7.04 4.33
C TRP A 157 18.33 -6.60 5.57
N GLY A 158 17.87 -6.94 6.77
CA GLY A 158 18.55 -6.65 8.03
C GLY A 158 18.55 -5.16 8.43
N GLN A 159 17.74 -4.32 7.78
CA GLN A 159 17.62 -2.89 8.10
C GLN A 159 16.73 -2.63 9.31
N LEU A 160 15.69 -3.45 9.48
CA LEU A 160 14.78 -3.38 10.61
C LEU A 160 14.79 -4.68 11.42
N PRO A 161 14.59 -4.60 12.75
CA PRO A 161 14.46 -5.79 13.57
C PRO A 161 13.11 -6.48 13.35
N VAL A 162 13.10 -7.81 13.50
CA VAL A 162 11.91 -8.66 13.23
C VAL A 162 10.68 -8.22 14.02
N TRP A 163 10.85 -7.72 15.26
CA TRP A 163 9.73 -7.26 16.09
C TRP A 163 8.98 -6.06 15.48
N TYR A 164 9.55 -5.35 14.51
CA TYR A 164 8.88 -4.26 13.81
C TYR A 164 7.69 -4.75 12.98
N LEU A 165 7.68 -6.01 12.56
CA LEU A 165 6.54 -6.64 11.87
C LEU A 165 5.27 -6.71 12.73
N SER A 166 5.39 -6.47 14.04
CA SER A 166 4.23 -6.30 14.91
C SER A 166 3.32 -5.15 14.47
N LEU A 167 3.85 -4.12 13.78
CA LEU A 167 3.03 -3.07 13.15
C LEU A 167 2.11 -3.64 12.07
N SER A 168 2.70 -4.38 11.13
CA SER A 168 1.97 -5.00 10.03
C SER A 168 0.96 -6.00 10.58
N LEU A 169 1.37 -6.82 11.56
CA LEU A 169 0.50 -7.77 12.24
C LEU A 169 -0.68 -7.06 12.93
N ALA A 170 -0.44 -6.00 13.69
CA ALA A 170 -1.50 -5.23 14.37
C ALA A 170 -2.53 -4.69 13.37
N ARG A 171 -2.08 -4.16 12.21
CA ARG A 171 -2.97 -3.68 11.15
C ARG A 171 -3.84 -4.80 10.56
N TYR A 172 -3.26 -5.98 10.34
CA TYR A 172 -3.99 -7.15 9.84
C TYR A 172 -4.96 -7.70 10.90
N LEU A 173 -4.53 -7.82 12.17
CA LEU A 173 -5.38 -8.25 13.29
C LEU A 173 -6.55 -7.30 13.52
N PHE A 174 -6.34 -6.00 13.40
CA PHE A 174 -7.42 -5.02 13.48
C PHE A 174 -8.45 -5.22 12.35
N LYS A 175 -7.98 -5.46 11.12
CA LYS A 175 -8.84 -5.71 9.95
C LYS A 175 -9.62 -7.03 10.09
N THR A 176 -8.95 -8.12 10.44
CA THR A 176 -9.59 -9.44 10.63
C THR A 176 -10.51 -9.44 11.85
N GLY A 177 -10.12 -8.79 12.95
CA GLY A 177 -10.94 -8.63 14.13
C GLY A 177 -12.27 -7.90 13.85
N ARG A 178 -12.23 -6.83 13.04
CA ARG A 178 -13.45 -6.15 12.57
C ARG A 178 -14.30 -7.05 11.67
N GLY A 179 -13.67 -7.80 10.76
CA GLY A 179 -14.35 -8.75 9.87
C GLY A 179 -15.06 -9.86 10.64
N LEU A 180 -14.38 -10.47 11.60
CA LEU A 180 -14.91 -11.56 12.43
C LEU A 180 -16.07 -11.08 13.31
N ARG A 181 -15.99 -9.85 13.86
CA ARG A 181 -17.10 -9.26 14.61
C ARG A 181 -18.34 -9.03 13.75
N ARG A 182 -18.17 -8.50 12.52
CA ARG A 182 -19.29 -8.37 11.57
C ARG A 182 -19.90 -9.72 11.21
N TRP A 183 -19.07 -10.75 11.00
CA TRP A 183 -19.55 -12.08 10.69
C TRP A 183 -20.32 -12.73 11.85
N ARG A 184 -20.03 -12.33 13.10
CA ARG A 184 -20.71 -12.80 14.31
C ARG A 184 -21.86 -11.89 14.76
N ASP A 185 -22.34 -11.00 13.90
CA ASP A 185 -23.38 -9.99 14.20
C ASP A 185 -23.12 -9.18 15.48
N ARG A 186 -21.84 -9.02 15.86
CA ARG A 186 -21.44 -8.20 16.99
C ARG A 186 -21.38 -6.74 16.53
N PRO A 187 -21.84 -5.76 17.34
CA PRO A 187 -21.75 -4.35 16.97
C PRO A 187 -20.28 -3.95 16.76
N VAL A 188 -19.99 -3.47 15.55
CA VAL A 188 -18.69 -2.90 15.20
C VAL A 188 -18.85 -1.39 15.21
N HIS A 189 -18.43 -0.78 16.32
CA HIS A 189 -18.45 0.65 16.47
C HIS A 189 -17.45 1.31 15.51
N GLU A 190 -17.87 2.41 14.90
CA GLU A 190 -16.97 3.21 14.07
C GLU A 190 -15.98 3.94 14.99
N VAL A 191 -14.70 3.86 14.62
CA VAL A 191 -13.66 4.61 15.33
C VAL A 191 -13.67 6.03 14.72
N PRO A 192 -14.03 7.09 15.48
CA PRO A 192 -14.16 8.43 14.93
C PRO A 192 -12.83 8.88 14.33
N PRO A 193 -12.81 9.49 13.13
CA PRO A 193 -11.58 9.84 12.43
C PRO A 193 -10.68 10.68 13.33
N SER A 194 -9.48 10.16 13.66
CA SER A 194 -8.54 10.84 14.55
C SER A 194 -7.35 11.36 13.74
N GLU A 195 -7.01 12.63 13.88
CA GLU A 195 -5.81 13.21 13.27
C GLU A 195 -4.54 12.48 13.70
N ARG A 196 -4.49 12.01 14.96
CA ARG A 196 -3.38 11.24 15.53
C ARG A 196 -3.08 9.95 14.75
N ARG A 197 -4.10 9.17 14.35
CA ARG A 197 -3.91 7.98 13.49
C ARG A 197 -3.30 8.34 12.15
N ARG A 198 -3.77 9.43 11.54
CA ARG A 198 -3.28 9.87 10.24
C ARG A 198 -1.83 10.33 10.32
N GLN A 199 -1.48 11.11 11.35
CA GLN A 199 -0.11 11.54 11.62
C GLN A 199 0.82 10.35 11.86
N LEU A 200 0.42 9.40 12.71
CA LEU A 200 1.21 8.20 12.98
C LEU A 200 1.35 7.31 11.75
N SER A 201 0.30 7.14 10.95
CA SER A 201 0.40 6.36 9.70
C SER A 201 1.37 7.02 8.71
N GLY A 202 1.31 8.35 8.55
CA GLY A 202 2.26 9.10 7.73
C GLY A 202 3.69 9.00 8.25
N LEU A 203 3.89 9.09 9.57
CA LEU A 203 5.20 8.90 10.21
C LEU A 203 5.76 7.51 9.91
N GLN A 204 4.93 6.47 10.01
CA GLN A 204 5.31 5.09 9.69
C GLN A 204 5.72 4.94 8.21
N MET A 205 4.96 5.53 7.28
CA MET A 205 5.29 5.49 5.84
C MET A 205 6.62 6.18 5.56
N VAL A 206 6.88 7.35 6.16
CA VAL A 206 8.16 8.05 6.01
C VAL A 206 9.29 7.24 6.63
N PHE A 207 9.11 6.73 7.85
CA PHE A 207 10.12 5.95 8.54
C PHE A 207 10.50 4.68 7.76
N VAL A 208 9.53 3.91 7.27
CA VAL A 208 9.78 2.71 6.45
C VAL A 208 10.49 3.08 5.14
N THR A 209 10.15 4.22 4.53
CA THR A 209 10.86 4.72 3.34
C THR A 209 12.33 4.97 3.66
N VAL A 210 12.64 5.64 4.77
CA VAL A 210 14.01 5.90 5.20
C VAL A 210 14.75 4.61 5.54
N ALA A 211 14.08 3.65 6.20
CA ALA A 211 14.66 2.37 6.56
C ALA A 211 14.97 1.46 5.34
N LEU A 212 14.25 1.65 4.23
CA LEU A 212 14.51 0.96 2.97
C LEU A 212 15.60 1.64 2.12
N LEU A 213 16.00 2.87 2.46
CA LEU A 213 17.10 3.56 1.80
C LEU A 213 18.41 3.23 2.53
N PRO A 214 19.53 3.05 1.84
CA PRO A 214 20.83 2.79 2.46
C PRO A 214 21.47 4.08 3.02
N LEU A 215 20.69 4.85 3.78
CA LEU A 215 21.07 6.14 4.37
C LEU A 215 21.47 6.00 5.84
N VAL A 216 20.80 5.11 6.58
CA VAL A 216 20.97 4.97 8.02
C VAL A 216 21.33 3.51 8.34
N PRO A 217 22.37 3.25 9.14
CA PRO A 217 22.70 1.89 9.55
C PRO A 217 21.60 1.24 10.41
N ALA A 218 21.56 -0.10 10.43
CA ALA A 218 20.54 -0.88 11.15
C ALA A 218 20.48 -0.61 12.67
N GLY A 219 21.61 -0.30 13.31
CA GLY A 219 21.67 -0.01 14.75
C GLY A 219 20.81 1.20 15.16
N PRO A 220 21.10 2.41 14.65
CA PRO A 220 20.25 3.58 14.87
C PRO A 220 18.80 3.38 14.40
N LEU A 221 18.59 2.67 13.28
CA LEU A 221 17.24 2.35 12.79
C LEU A 221 16.45 1.52 13.80
N ALA A 222 17.07 0.57 14.51
CA ALA A 222 16.39 -0.23 15.52
C ALA A 222 15.90 0.60 16.71
N VAL A 223 16.68 1.61 17.14
CA VAL A 223 16.27 2.53 18.22
C VAL A 223 15.12 3.42 17.74
N LEU A 224 15.25 4.01 16.55
CA LEU A 224 14.19 4.83 15.95
C LEU A 224 12.91 4.02 15.71
N ALA A 225 13.05 2.78 15.27
CA ALA A 225 11.94 1.85 15.09
C ALA A 225 11.16 1.67 16.39
N ALA A 226 11.80 1.57 17.55
CA ALA A 226 11.13 1.39 18.83
C ALA A 226 10.32 2.64 19.21
N VAL A 227 10.93 3.82 19.02
CA VAL A 227 10.31 5.13 19.30
C VAL A 227 9.10 5.38 18.39
N VAL A 228 9.20 5.03 17.11
CA VAL A 228 8.12 5.23 16.12
C VAL A 228 7.02 4.17 16.27
N LEU A 229 7.38 2.92 16.57
CA LEU A 229 6.45 1.80 16.68
C LEU A 229 5.58 1.84 17.95
N ALA A 230 6.18 2.15 19.11
CA ALA A 230 5.48 2.15 20.39
C ALA A 230 4.17 2.97 20.40
N PRO A 231 4.13 4.24 19.97
CA PRO A 231 2.89 5.01 19.95
C PRO A 231 1.87 4.47 18.94
N SER A 232 2.33 3.89 17.81
CA SER A 232 1.44 3.25 16.84
C SER A 232 0.77 2.01 17.41
N LEU A 233 1.52 1.12 18.07
CA LEU A 233 0.96 -0.08 18.71
C LEU A 233 0.02 0.28 19.86
N ALA A 234 0.39 1.25 20.70
CA ALA A 234 -0.47 1.73 21.78
C ALA A 234 -1.81 2.26 21.24
N LEU A 235 -1.77 2.99 20.12
CA LEU A 235 -2.98 3.48 19.46
C LEU A 235 -3.82 2.33 18.86
N PHE A 236 -3.18 1.35 18.20
CA PHE A 236 -3.88 0.17 17.69
C PHE A 236 -4.56 -0.64 18.80
N ALA A 237 -3.88 -0.83 19.94
CA ALA A 237 -4.45 -1.51 21.10
C ALA A 237 -5.65 -0.73 21.66
N ARG A 238 -5.53 0.58 21.85
CA ARG A 238 -6.63 1.44 22.30
C ARG A 238 -7.83 1.37 21.35
N ASP A 239 -7.58 1.50 20.04
CA ASP A 239 -8.64 1.46 19.03
C ASP A 239 -9.33 0.10 18.96
N TYR A 240 -8.57 -0.99 19.12
CA TYR A 240 -9.17 -2.33 19.21
C TYR A 240 -10.05 -2.48 20.46
N LEU A 241 -9.62 -1.97 21.62
CA LEU A 241 -10.43 -1.99 22.84
C LEU A 241 -11.72 -1.17 22.73
N LEU A 242 -11.66 -0.02 22.03
CA LEU A 242 -12.83 0.81 21.72
C LEU A 242 -13.81 0.06 20.80
N VAL A 243 -13.32 -0.50 19.68
CA VAL A 243 -14.14 -1.32 18.77
C VAL A 243 -14.72 -2.53 19.49
N ALA A 244 -13.96 -3.08 20.44
CA ALA A 244 -14.36 -4.25 21.18
C ALA A 244 -15.46 -3.98 22.23
N GLY A 245 -15.66 -2.72 22.61
CA GLY A 245 -16.62 -2.29 23.62
C GLY A 245 -16.08 -2.37 25.06
N TYR A 246 -14.76 -2.53 25.25
CA TYR A 246 -14.14 -2.61 26.57
C TYR A 246 -13.81 -1.25 27.17
N LEU A 247 -13.77 -0.19 26.36
CA LEU A 247 -13.55 1.19 26.82
C LEU A 247 -14.88 1.96 26.78
N PRO A 248 -15.26 2.67 27.86
CA PRO A 248 -16.37 3.60 27.84
C PRO A 248 -16.16 4.66 26.76
N ARG A 249 -17.22 5.04 26.05
CA ARG A 249 -17.17 6.26 25.23
C ARG A 249 -16.84 7.41 26.17
N ALA A 250 -15.88 8.26 25.80
CA ALA A 250 -15.94 9.62 26.32
C ALA A 250 -17.30 10.13 25.88
N ALA A 251 -18.19 10.36 26.85
CA ALA A 251 -19.56 10.78 26.62
C ALA A 251 -19.57 11.89 25.57
N GLU A 252 -20.60 11.89 24.72
CA GLU A 252 -21.07 13.08 24.04
C GLU A 252 -21.13 14.19 25.09
N GLN A 253 -20.10 15.03 25.14
CA GLN A 253 -20.12 16.27 25.90
C GLN A 253 -20.99 17.20 25.06
N SER A 254 -22.27 17.16 25.42
CA SER A 254 -23.30 18.20 25.33
C SER A 254 -22.85 19.55 24.78
#